data_AF-A0A0B6Y3F3-F1
#
_entry.id   AF-A0A0B6Y3F3-F1
#
_cell.length_a   1.000
_cell.length_b   1.000
_cell.length_c   1.000
_cell.angle_alpha   90.00
_cell.angle_beta   90.00
_cell.angle_gamma   90.00
#
_symmetry.space_group_name_H-M   'P 1'
#
loop_
_entity.id
_entity.type
_entity.pdbx_description
1 polymer ?
#
loop_
_entity_poly.entity_id
_entity_poly.type
_entity_poly.pdbx_seq_one_letter_code
_entity_poly.pdbx_strand_id
1 'polypeptide(L)' 'NRTTTKKLHDVNSQSLTDFLSVCHDLNNQDGNGATSLMLAVAYENEPRTRVLIKRGANVNMQDHSGKTALMY' A
#
# COMPACT_ATOMS: atom_id res chain seq x y z
N ASN A 1 -5.04 26.10 30.14
CA ASN A 1 -3.84 25.77 29.33
C ASN A 1 -4.02 24.41 28.68
N ARG A 2 -3.78 24.36 27.37
CA ARG A 2 -4.21 23.35 26.38
C ARG A 2 -3.46 22.01 26.48
N THR A 3 -3.94 21.03 27.25
CA THR A 3 -3.25 19.71 27.32
C THR A 3 -4.10 18.49 26.96
N THR A 4 -5.33 18.66 26.46
CA THR A 4 -6.22 17.52 26.12
C THR A 4 -6.43 17.27 24.62
N THR A 5 -5.86 18.06 23.70
CA THR A 5 -6.10 17.88 22.25
C THR A 5 -5.07 17.01 21.53
N LYS A 6 -4.08 16.43 22.22
CA LYS A 6 -2.94 15.75 21.58
C LYS A 6 -3.01 14.21 21.61
N LYS A 7 -4.22 13.63 21.68
CA LYS A 7 -4.39 12.15 21.79
C LYS A 7 -5.26 11.50 20.71
N LEU A 8 -5.68 12.26 19.69
CA LEU A 8 -6.56 11.74 18.62
C LEU A 8 -5.93 11.72 17.21
N HIS A 9 -4.67 12.14 17.05
CA HIS A 9 -4.03 12.24 15.72
C HIS A 9 -2.87 11.27 15.48
N ASP A 10 -2.43 10.49 16.47
CA ASP A 10 -1.22 9.66 16.33
C ASP A 10 -1.49 8.20 15.93
N VAL A 11 -2.74 7.73 16.00
CA VAL A 11 -3.08 6.34 15.64
C VAL A 11 -3.03 6.09 14.13
N ASN A 12 -3.15 7.13 13.29
CA ASN A 12 -3.14 6.95 11.83
C ASN A 12 -1.74 7.08 11.19
N SER A 13 -0.77 7.67 11.90
CA SER A 13 0.57 7.93 11.33
C SER A 13 1.60 6.86 11.69
N GLN A 14 1.47 6.20 12.85
CA GLN A 14 2.42 5.16 13.27
C GLN A 14 2.24 3.84 12.49
N SER A 15 1.01 3.48 12.12
CA SER A 15 0.74 2.27 11.33
C SER A 15 1.29 2.36 9.91
N LEU A 16 1.21 3.55 9.28
CA LEU A 16 1.82 3.80 7.97
C LEU A 16 3.34 3.67 8.05
N THR A 17 3.98 4.24 9.08
CA THR A 17 5.44 4.18 9.27
C THR A 17 5.95 2.79 9.67
N ASP A 18 5.19 2.00 10.40
CA ASP A 18 5.54 0.62 10.71
C ASP A 18 5.41 -0.29 9.49
N PHE A 19 4.42 -0.05 8.63
CA PHE A 19 4.38 -0.65 7.29
C PHE A 19 5.54 -0.15 6.40
N LEU A 20 6.12 1.02 6.71
CA LEU A 20 7.29 1.54 6.01
C LEU A 20 8.60 0.86 6.46
N SER A 21 8.70 0.28 7.66
CA SER A 21 9.95 -0.26 8.22
C SER A 21 10.20 -1.75 8.02
N VAL A 22 9.22 -2.50 7.51
CA VAL A 22 9.44 -3.90 7.15
C VAL A 22 9.80 -3.96 5.67
N CYS A 23 10.92 -4.58 5.32
CA CYS A 23 11.26 -4.98 3.94
C CYS A 23 10.28 -6.04 3.43
N HIS A 24 8.99 -5.74 3.40
CA HIS A 24 8.02 -6.53 2.67
C HIS A 24 8.27 -6.31 1.20
N ASP A 25 8.57 -7.38 0.48
CA ASP A 25 8.71 -7.36 -0.96
C ASP A 25 7.40 -6.83 -1.56
N LEU A 26 7.48 -5.63 -2.15
CA LEU A 26 6.31 -4.90 -2.70
C LEU A 26 5.66 -5.66 -3.86
N ASN A 27 6.40 -6.61 -4.42
CA ASN A 27 6.08 -7.44 -5.55
C ASN A 27 5.54 -8.81 -5.13
N ASN A 28 5.41 -9.09 -3.83
CA ASN A 28 4.77 -10.32 -3.38
C ASN A 28 3.34 -10.41 -3.92
N GLN A 29 3.02 -11.59 -4.42
CA GLN A 29 1.70 -11.95 -4.91
C GLN A 29 0.94 -12.75 -3.84
N ASP A 30 -0.36 -12.49 -3.72
CA ASP A 30 -1.25 -13.33 -2.93
C ASP A 30 -1.58 -14.65 -3.67
N GLY A 31 -2.51 -15.45 -3.13
CA GLY A 31 -2.93 -16.72 -3.74
C GLY A 31 -3.56 -16.59 -5.13
N ASN A 32 -3.97 -15.38 -5.55
CA ASN A 32 -4.54 -15.09 -6.86
C ASN A 32 -3.51 -14.47 -7.82
N GLY A 33 -2.27 -14.26 -7.39
CA GLY A 33 -1.28 -13.51 -8.15
C GLY A 33 -1.38 -11.99 -7.92
N ALA A 34 -2.25 -11.50 -7.03
CA ALA A 34 -2.43 -10.06 -6.87
C ALA A 34 -1.30 -9.46 -6.02
N THR A 35 -0.73 -8.36 -6.51
CA THR A 35 0.31 -7.60 -5.77
C THR A 35 -0.32 -6.55 -4.86
N SER A 36 0.46 -6.04 -3.90
CA SER A 36 0.04 -4.91 -3.06
C SER A 36 -0.39 -3.68 -3.87
N LEU A 37 0.20 -3.48 -5.06
CA LEU A 37 -0.16 -2.39 -5.95
C LEU A 37 -1.51 -2.63 -6.64
N MET A 38 -1.78 -3.84 -7.15
CA MET A 38 -3.08 -4.20 -7.75
C MET A 38 -4.21 -3.99 -6.73
N LEU A 39 -4.01 -4.45 -5.50
CA LEU A 39 -4.98 -4.24 -4.42
C LEU A 39 -5.17 -2.75 -4.10
N ALA A 40 -4.09 -1.96 -4.06
CA ALA A 40 -4.19 -0.52 -3.81
C ALA A 40 -4.98 0.22 -4.89
N VAL A 41 -4.86 -0.17 -6.16
CA VAL A 41 -5.65 0.37 -7.27
C VAL A 41 -7.11 -0.09 -7.17
N ALA A 42 -7.35 -1.39 -6.94
CA ALA A 42 -8.69 -1.95 -6.80
C ALA A 42 -9.53 -1.33 -5.67
N TYR A 43 -8.87 -0.86 -4.59
CA TYR A 43 -9.49 -0.17 -3.47
C TYR A 43 -9.47 1.37 -3.61
N GLU A 44 -9.12 1.92 -4.77
CA GLU A 44 -9.02 3.36 -5.03
C GLU A 44 -8.15 4.12 -3.99
N ASN A 45 -7.14 3.45 -3.42
CA ASN A 45 -6.32 3.99 -2.35
C ASN A 45 -5.12 4.77 -2.91
N GLU A 46 -5.39 5.97 -3.41
CA GLU A 46 -4.38 6.86 -3.99
C GLU A 46 -3.14 7.06 -3.09
N PRO A 47 -3.27 7.32 -1.77
CA PRO A 47 -2.11 7.45 -0.88
C PRO A 47 -1.23 6.19 -0.87
N ARG A 48 -1.84 5.00 -0.78
CA ARG A 48 -1.12 3.73 -0.78
C ARG A 48 -0.46 3.47 -2.14
N THR A 49 -1.18 3.69 -3.24
CA THR A 49 -0.66 3.55 -4.61
C THR A 49 0.56 4.44 -4.83
N ARG A 50 0.51 5.70 -4.40
CA ARG A 50 1.67 6.63 -4.50
C ARG A 50 2.86 6.15 -3.69
N VAL A 51 2.65 5.63 -2.47
CA VAL A 51 3.74 5.11 -1.63
C VAL A 51 4.38 3.88 -2.27
N LEU A 52 3.59 2.96 -2.81
CA LEU A 52 4.08 1.74 -3.46
C LEU A 52 4.89 2.06 -4.72
N ILE A 53 4.40 2.97 -5.57
CA ILE A 53 5.12 3.41 -6.78
C ILE A 53 6.43 4.11 -6.40
N LYS A 54 6.41 5.02 -5.41
CA LYS A 54 7.62 5.73 -4.94
C LYS A 54 8.69 4.78 -4.40
N ARG A 55 8.29 3.61 -3.91
CA ARG A 55 9.20 2.59 -3.38
C ARG A 55 9.69 1.59 -4.42
N GLY A 56 9.27 1.72 -5.68
CA GLY A 56 9.70 0.84 -6.76
C GLY A 56 8.90 -0.45 -6.89
N ALA A 57 7.62 -0.46 -6.47
CA ALA A 57 6.73 -1.58 -6.79
C ALA A 57 6.64 -1.78 -8.31
N ASN A 58 6.70 -3.03 -8.76
CA ASN A 58 6.65 -3.39 -10.17
C ASN A 58 5.21 -3.28 -10.71
N VAL A 59 4.97 -2.21 -11.46
CA VAL A 59 3.67 -1.91 -12.07
C VAL A 59 3.25 -2.88 -13.18
N ASN A 60 4.20 -3.65 -13.72
CA ASN A 60 3.98 -4.56 -14.84
C ASN A 60 3.73 -6.01 -14.42
N MET A 61 3.70 -6.29 -13.11
CA MET A 61 3.34 -7.64 -12.66
C MET A 61 1.92 -7.99 -13.10
N GLN A 62 1.73 -9.28 -13.38
CA GLN A 62 0.44 -9.84 -13.77
C GLN A 62 -0.03 -10.82 -12.70
N ASP A 63 -1.31 -10.79 -12.40
CA ASP A 63 -1.96 -11.81 -11.58
C ASP A 63 -2.10 -13.13 -12.34
N HIS A 64 -2.69 -14.16 -11.72
CA HIS A 64 -2.92 -15.46 -12.38
C HIS A 64 -3.91 -15.37 -13.57
N SER A 65 -4.65 -14.27 -13.71
CA SER A 65 -5.54 -13.99 -14.83
C SER A 65 -4.85 -13.16 -15.94
N GLY A 66 -3.58 -12.80 -15.78
CA GLY A 66 -2.84 -11.95 -16.71
C GLY A 66 -3.09 -10.45 -16.56
N LYS A 67 -3.78 -10.00 -15.50
CA LYS A 67 -4.12 -8.59 -15.27
C LYS A 67 -3.00 -7.85 -14.55
N THR A 68 -2.69 -6.66 -15.03
CA THR A 68 -1.74 -5.73 -14.36
C THR A 68 -2.47 -4.75 -13.45
N ALA A 69 -1.73 -3.99 -12.63
CA ALA A 69 -2.32 -3.00 -11.73
C ALA A 69 -3.16 -1.91 -12.43
N LEU A 70 -2.96 -1.66 -13.73
CA LEU A 70 -3.78 -0.72 -14.52
C LEU A 70 -5.13 -1.31 -14.94
N MET A 71 -5.27 -2.64 -14.88
CA MET A 71 -6.49 -3.37 -15.28
C MET A 71 -7.42 -3.68 -14.10
N TYR A 72 -6.99 -3.36 -12.87
CA TYR A 72 -7.78 -3.43 -11.64
C TYR A 72 -8.49 -2.09 -11.41
#